data_AF-A0AAV1KEE7-F1
#
_entry.id   AF-A0AAV1KEE7-F1
#
_cell.length_a   1.000
_cell.length_b   1.000
_cell.length_c   1.000
_cell.angle_alpha   90.00
_cell.angle_beta   90.00
_cell.angle_gamma   90.00
#
_symmetry.space_group_name_H-M   'P 1'
#
loop_
_entity.id
_entity.type
_entity.pdbx_description
1 polymer ?
#
loop_
_entity_poly.entity_id
_entity_poly.type
_entity_poly.pdbx_seq_one_letter_code
_entity_poly.pdbx_strand_id
1 'polypeptide(L)'
;MAAKETVKTICRNARPVMSSDLTEARRRALGLYRAFYRYIPYIIKYFDIPKNEQDCRCKLREYFYKHACVTDVRVIDILVIKGYMELKEVTHLWQQKGHVMSHWNPSAEPKPCDFLGKFLAGMD
;
A
#
# COMPACT_ATOMS: atom_id res chain seq x y z
N MET A 1 -21.91 29.29 -10.55
CA MET A 1 -20.48 29.09 -10.17
C MET A 1 -20.19 29.56 -8.74
N ALA A 2 -20.69 30.72 -8.30
CA ALA A 2 -20.47 31.27 -6.94
C ALA A 2 -20.93 30.40 -5.75
N ALA A 3 -21.98 29.59 -5.92
CA ALA A 3 -22.49 28.73 -4.85
C ALA A 3 -21.55 27.56 -4.48
N LYS A 4 -20.68 27.11 -5.40
CA LYS A 4 -19.71 26.04 -5.11
C LYS A 4 -18.50 26.54 -4.32
N GLU A 5 -18.14 27.81 -4.48
CA GLU A 5 -17.02 28.42 -3.76
C GLU A 5 -17.37 28.70 -2.30
N THR A 6 -18.58 29.20 -2.05
CA THR A 6 -19.09 29.48 -0.70
C THR A 6 -19.29 28.22 0.14
N VAL A 7 -19.72 27.11 -0.45
CA VAL A 7 -19.83 25.81 0.25
C VAL A 7 -18.46 25.25 0.65
N LYS A 8 -17.41 25.49 -0.16
CA LYS A 8 -16.02 25.11 0.18
C LYS A 8 -15.51 25.82 1.44
N THR A 9 -15.95 27.06 1.68
CA THR A 9 -15.49 27.88 2.81
C THR A 9 -16.04 27.41 4.17
N ILE A 10 -17.16 26.67 4.18
CA ILE A 10 -17.86 26.24 5.40
C ILE A 10 -17.31 24.90 5.93
N CYS A 11 -16.75 24.06 5.06
CA CYS A 11 -16.05 22.84 5.45
C CYS A 11 -14.75 23.22 6.17
N ARG A 12 -14.55 22.79 7.43
CA ARG A 12 -13.27 22.99 8.16
C ARG A 12 -12.09 22.59 7.26
N ASN A 13 -11.34 23.58 6.77
CA ASN A 13 -10.14 23.35 5.97
C ASN A 13 -9.08 22.65 6.83
N ALA A 14 -9.01 21.33 6.73
CA ALA A 14 -7.94 20.56 7.34
C ALA A 14 -6.64 20.85 6.60
N ARG A 15 -5.54 21.02 7.35
CA ARG A 15 -4.22 21.24 6.76
C ARG A 15 -3.81 20.00 5.93
N PRO A 16 -3.38 20.17 4.67
CA PRO A 16 -2.84 19.07 3.88
C PRO A 16 -1.52 18.58 4.49
N VAL A 17 -1.18 17.31 4.24
CA VAL A 17 0.08 16.72 4.75
C VAL A 17 1.23 17.01 3.79
N MET A 18 1.07 16.63 2.51
CA MET A 18 2.06 16.90 1.47
C MET A 18 1.42 17.42 0.18
N SER A 19 0.33 16.80 -0.26
CA SER A 19 -0.35 17.10 -1.51
C SER A 19 -1.52 18.06 -1.26
N SER A 20 -1.65 19.09 -2.10
CA SER A 20 -2.86 19.94 -2.08
C SER A 20 -4.00 19.30 -2.88
N ASP A 21 -3.66 18.61 -3.98
CA ASP A 21 -4.62 18.06 -4.93
C ASP A 21 -4.42 16.56 -5.18
N LEU A 22 -5.50 15.89 -5.61
CA LEU A 22 -5.50 14.47 -5.98
C LEU A 22 -4.51 14.14 -7.11
N THR A 23 -4.29 15.05 -8.05
CA THR A 23 -3.36 14.82 -9.17
C THR A 23 -1.92 14.73 -8.69
N GLU A 24 -1.57 15.47 -7.64
CA GLU A 24 -0.26 15.49 -7.02
C GLU A 24 -0.04 14.23 -6.18
N ALA A 25 -1.03 13.85 -5.39
CA ALA A 25 -1.03 12.59 -4.63
C ALA A 25 -0.89 11.38 -5.56
N ARG A 26 -1.61 11.36 -6.69
CA ARG A 26 -1.49 10.32 -7.72
C ARG A 26 -0.08 10.26 -8.32
N ARG A 27 0.53 11.41 -8.62
CA ARG A 27 1.92 11.46 -9.11
C ARG A 27 2.89 10.85 -8.12
N ARG A 28 2.75 11.16 -6.82
CA ARG A 28 3.57 10.58 -5.75
C ARG A 28 3.37 9.07 -5.60
N ALA A 29 2.13 8.59 -5.61
CA ALA A 29 1.83 7.16 -5.54
C ALA A 29 2.43 6.38 -6.74
N LEU A 30 2.35 6.94 -7.96
CA LEU A 30 2.99 6.35 -9.13
C LEU A 30 4.52 6.40 -9.04
N GLY A 31 5.09 7.45 -8.46
CA GLY A 31 6.52 7.56 -8.17
C GLY A 31 7.00 6.44 -7.25
N LEU A 32 6.27 6.19 -6.16
CA LEU A 32 6.53 5.10 -5.22
C LEU A 32 6.43 3.73 -5.93
N TYR A 33 5.38 3.49 -6.70
CA TYR A 33 5.20 2.24 -7.45
C TYR A 33 6.38 1.96 -8.39
N ARG A 34 6.83 2.98 -9.14
CA ARG A 34 7.99 2.86 -10.04
C ARG A 34 9.29 2.62 -9.28
N ALA A 35 9.46 3.23 -8.10
CA ALA A 35 10.63 3.03 -7.27
C ALA A 35 10.73 1.58 -6.79
N PHE A 36 9.65 1.03 -6.22
CA PHE A 36 9.58 -0.39 -5.86
C PHE A 36 9.79 -1.30 -7.06
N TYR A 37 9.11 -1.03 -8.18
CA TYR A 37 9.19 -1.88 -9.37
C TYR A 37 10.63 -2.05 -9.87
N ARG A 38 11.43 -0.98 -9.84
CA ARG A 38 12.86 -1.03 -10.20
C ARG A 38 13.71 -1.74 -9.16
N TYR A 39 13.31 -1.71 -7.89
CA TYR A 39 14.07 -2.31 -6.80
C TYR A 39 13.82 -3.82 -6.64
N ILE A 40 12.71 -4.36 -7.16
CA ILE A 40 12.33 -5.78 -7.04
C ILE A 40 13.46 -6.78 -7.34
N PRO A 41 14.24 -6.65 -8.43
CA PRO A 41 15.34 -7.60 -8.72
C PRO A 41 16.39 -7.63 -7.61
N TYR A 42 16.67 -6.47 -7.00
CA TYR A 42 17.60 -6.35 -5.89
C TYR A 42 17.04 -6.98 -4.62
N ILE A 43 15.73 -6.84 -4.36
CA ILE A 43 15.08 -7.49 -3.22
C ILE A 43 15.27 -9.01 -3.30
N ILE A 44 15.01 -9.61 -4.47
CA ILE A 44 15.16 -11.06 -4.65
C ILE A 44 16.61 -11.50 -4.43
N LYS A 45 17.56 -10.73 -4.98
CA LYS A 45 18.99 -11.02 -4.85
C LYS A 45 19.51 -10.91 -3.41
N TYR A 46 19.15 -9.84 -2.70
CA TYR A 46 19.70 -9.59 -1.36
C TYR A 46 19.02 -10.41 -0.27
N PHE A 47 17.73 -10.66 -0.39
CA PHE A 47 16.97 -11.42 0.60
C PHE A 47 16.88 -12.92 0.27
N ASP A 48 17.40 -13.35 -0.89
CA ASP A 48 17.38 -14.74 -1.37
C ASP A 48 15.97 -15.35 -1.28
N ILE A 49 15.00 -14.68 -1.88
CA ILE A 49 13.58 -15.05 -1.79
C ILE A 49 13.27 -16.16 -2.81
N PRO A 50 12.60 -17.26 -2.41
CA PRO A 50 12.21 -18.33 -3.33
C PRO A 50 10.95 -17.95 -4.14
N LYS A 51 11.00 -16.83 -4.88
CA LYS A 51 9.92 -16.33 -5.74
C LYS A 51 10.47 -15.72 -7.02
N ASN A 52 9.66 -15.75 -8.08
CA ASN A 52 10.02 -15.11 -9.34
C ASN A 52 9.78 -13.60 -9.27
N GLU A 53 10.50 -12.84 -10.12
CA GLU A 53 10.27 -11.40 -10.26
C GLU A 53 8.81 -11.05 -10.58
N GLN A 54 8.17 -11.87 -11.41
CA GLN A 54 6.78 -11.66 -11.80
C GLN A 54 5.84 -11.78 -10.59
N ASP A 55 6.11 -12.74 -9.70
CA ASP A 55 5.30 -12.93 -8.48
C ASP A 55 5.43 -11.71 -7.56
N CYS A 56 6.64 -11.19 -7.39
CA CYS A 56 6.91 -9.97 -6.63
C CYS A 56 6.20 -8.75 -7.24
N ARG A 57 6.17 -8.63 -8.57
CA ARG A 57 5.45 -7.55 -9.28
C ARG A 57 3.94 -7.68 -9.12
N CYS A 58 3.40 -8.89 -9.19
CA CYS A 58 1.99 -9.16 -8.93
C CYS A 58 1.63 -8.80 -7.49
N LYS A 59 2.48 -9.17 -6.52
CA LYS A 59 2.27 -8.83 -5.11
C LYS A 59 2.32 -7.33 -4.86
N LEU A 60 3.26 -6.62 -5.48
CA LEU A 60 3.30 -5.16 -5.44
C LEU A 60 2.00 -4.55 -5.96
N ARG A 61 1.46 -5.05 -7.09
CA ARG A 61 0.17 -4.58 -7.62
C ARG A 61 -0.99 -4.84 -6.64
N GLU A 62 -1.05 -6.02 -6.04
CA GLU A 62 -2.06 -6.38 -5.04
C GLU A 62 -2.09 -5.36 -3.89
N TYR A 63 -0.92 -4.96 -3.38
CA TYR A 63 -0.80 -3.94 -2.33
C TYR A 63 -1.39 -2.58 -2.73
N PHE A 64 -1.12 -2.12 -3.95
CA PHE A 64 -1.68 -0.86 -4.44
C PHE A 64 -3.20 -0.97 -4.68
N TYR A 65 -3.67 -2.11 -5.20
CA TYR A 65 -5.10 -2.34 -5.42
C TYR A 65 -5.91 -2.42 -4.12
N LYS A 66 -5.33 -2.94 -3.03
CA LYS A 66 -5.95 -2.93 -1.70
C LYS A 66 -6.40 -1.53 -1.25
N HIS A 67 -5.73 -0.48 -1.73
CA HIS A 67 -6.02 0.91 -1.38
C HIS A 67 -6.67 1.70 -2.54
N ALA A 68 -7.16 1.03 -3.59
CA ALA A 68 -7.70 1.71 -4.78
C ALA A 68 -8.97 2.56 -4.49
N CYS A 69 -9.74 2.22 -3.46
CA CYS A 69 -10.98 2.91 -3.11
C CYS A 69 -10.76 4.18 -2.26
N VAL A 70 -9.52 4.50 -1.88
CA VAL A 70 -9.21 5.66 -1.03
C VAL A 70 -9.34 6.94 -1.84
N THR A 71 -10.19 7.86 -1.37
CA THR A 71 -10.46 9.15 -2.03
C THR A 71 -9.88 10.36 -1.30
N ASP A 72 -9.61 10.26 0.01
CA ASP A 72 -9.04 11.37 0.79
C ASP A 72 -7.53 11.52 0.49
N VAL A 73 -7.15 12.70 0.01
CA VAL A 73 -5.76 13.09 -0.33
C VAL A 73 -4.80 12.85 0.84
N ARG A 74 -5.21 13.18 2.07
CA ARG A 74 -4.33 13.07 3.25
C ARG A 74 -4.03 11.63 3.60
N VAL A 75 -5.01 10.75 3.41
CA VAL A 75 -4.85 9.31 3.62
C VAL A 75 -3.92 8.73 2.57
N ILE A 76 -4.07 9.15 1.30
CA ILE A 76 -3.16 8.76 0.22
C ILE A 76 -1.73 9.18 0.54
N ASP A 77 -1.52 10.42 0.98
CA ASP A 77 -0.19 10.91 1.37
C ASP A 77 0.44 10.08 2.48
N ILE A 78 -0.32 9.77 3.54
CA ILE A 78 0.17 8.95 4.65
C ILE A 78 0.53 7.54 4.17
N LEU A 79 -0.29 6.94 3.29
CA LEU A 79 0.01 5.63 2.70
C LEU A 79 1.29 5.66 1.86
N VAL A 80 1.49 6.73 1.07
CA VAL A 80 2.70 6.91 0.27
C VAL A 80 3.93 7.08 1.17
N ILE A 81 3.84 7.87 2.24
CA ILE A 81 4.92 8.03 3.23
C ILE A 81 5.28 6.68 3.84
N LYS A 82 4.30 5.89 4.29
CA LYS A 82 4.52 4.54 4.83
C LYS A 82 5.22 3.64 3.82
N GLY A 83 4.80 3.67 2.55
CA GLY A 83 5.45 2.89 1.50
C GLY A 83 6.90 3.32 1.24
N TYR A 84 7.22 4.62 1.30
CA TYR A 84 8.61 5.07 1.20
C TYR A 84 9.45 4.70 2.42
N MET A 85 8.87 4.67 3.62
CA MET A 85 9.55 4.15 4.81
C MET A 85 9.92 2.69 4.62
N GLU A 86 8.97 1.86 4.18
CA GLU A 86 9.20 0.45 3.90
C GLU A 86 10.25 0.23 2.79
N LEU A 87 10.18 1.00 1.70
CA LEU A 87 11.22 0.96 0.65
C LEU A 87 12.60 1.28 1.21
N LYS A 88 12.70 2.24 2.13
CA LYS A 88 13.96 2.62 2.76
C LYS A 88 14.49 1.52 3.68
N GLU A 89 13.63 0.90 4.47
CA GLU A 89 14.01 -0.25 5.32
C GLU A 89 14.52 -1.43 4.47
N VAL A 90 13.85 -1.72 3.35
CA VAL A 90 14.25 -2.77 2.41
C VAL A 90 15.57 -2.42 1.71
N THR A 91 15.72 -1.16 1.27
CA THR A 91 16.92 -0.72 0.54
C THR A 91 18.17 -0.72 1.40
N HIS A 92 18.02 -0.38 2.69
CA HIS A 92 19.13 -0.41 3.65
C HIS A 92 19.30 -1.75 4.36
N LEU A 93 18.55 -2.80 3.97
CA LEU A 93 18.64 -4.14 4.56
C LEU A 93 18.36 -4.13 6.07
N TRP A 94 17.48 -3.24 6.53
CA TRP A 94 17.04 -3.19 7.93
C TRP A 94 15.99 -4.27 8.24
N GLN A 95 15.21 -4.66 7.24
CA GLN A 95 14.31 -5.81 7.34
C GLN A 95 15.07 -7.12 7.19
N GLN A 96 14.49 -8.22 7.68
CA GLN A 96 15.01 -9.58 7.49
C GLN A 96 14.20 -10.32 6.42
N LYS A 97 14.76 -11.42 5.87
CA LYS A 97 14.06 -12.30 4.90
C LYS A 97 12.66 -12.70 5.35
N GLY A 98 12.48 -13.02 6.64
CA GLY A 98 11.18 -13.39 7.21
C GLY A 98 10.13 -12.27 7.10
N HIS A 99 10.52 -11.01 7.25
CA HIS A 99 9.62 -9.85 7.12
C HIS A 99 9.13 -9.70 5.68
N VAL A 100 10.05 -9.78 4.72
CA VAL A 100 9.68 -9.70 3.30
C VAL A 100 8.82 -10.89 2.88
N MET A 101 9.13 -12.09 3.38
CA MET A 101 8.32 -13.29 3.13
C MET A 101 6.93 -13.24 3.78
N SER A 102 6.78 -12.48 4.87
CA SER A 102 5.49 -12.30 5.55
C SER A 102 4.45 -11.66 4.64
N HIS A 103 4.83 -10.91 3.62
CA HIS A 103 3.88 -10.32 2.66
C HIS A 103 3.02 -11.37 1.95
N TRP A 104 3.53 -12.60 1.78
CA TRP A 104 2.79 -13.70 1.17
C TRP A 104 1.95 -14.52 2.18
N ASN A 105 2.08 -14.26 3.49
CA ASN A 105 1.41 -15.00 4.57
C ASN A 105 1.44 -16.55 4.40
N PRO A 106 2.60 -17.17 4.11
CA PRO A 106 2.65 -18.59 3.75
C PRO A 106 2.17 -19.55 4.85
N SER A 107 2.25 -19.13 6.12
CA SER A 107 1.89 -19.95 7.28
C SER A 107 0.48 -19.66 7.83
N ALA A 108 -0.24 -18.70 7.25
CA ALA A 108 -1.58 -18.38 7.72
C ALA A 108 -2.59 -19.39 7.16
N GLU A 109 -3.32 -20.07 8.04
CA GLU A 109 -4.45 -20.89 7.63
C GLU A 109 -5.48 -19.99 6.91
N PRO A 110 -6.02 -20.41 5.74
CA PRO A 110 -7.00 -19.62 5.03
C PRO A 110 -8.24 -19.48 5.90
N LYS A 111 -8.53 -18.25 6.32
CA LYS A 111 -9.73 -17.97 7.11
C LYS A 111 -10.96 -18.32 6.29
N PRO A 112 -11.96 -19.01 6.87
CA PRO A 112 -13.20 -19.29 6.16
C PRO A 112 -13.88 -17.97 5.78
N CYS A 113 -14.11 -17.78 4.48
CA CYS A 113 -14.84 -16.61 3.98
C CYS A 113 -16.35 -16.86 3.96
N ASP A 114 -16.75 -18.13 3.85
CA ASP A 114 -18.16 -18.53 3.79
C ASP A 114 -18.84 -18.47 5.16
N PHE A 115 -20.13 -18.18 5.14
CA PHE A 115 -20.95 -18.12 6.35
C PHE A 115 -20.88 -19.43 7.14
N LEU A 116 -21.05 -20.58 6.47
CA LEU A 116 -21.04 -21.87 7.17
C LEU A 116 -19.67 -22.18 7.77
N GLY A 117 -18.59 -21.86 7.05
CA GLY A 117 -17.23 -22.04 7.56
C GLY A 117 -16.94 -21.17 8.79
N LYS A 118 -17.42 -19.92 8.79
CA LYS A 118 -17.32 -19.02 9.94
C LYS A 118 -18.16 -19.49 11.12
N PHE A 119 -19.41 -19.89 10.85
CA PHE A 119 -20.35 -20.42 11.83
C PHE A 119 -19.79 -21.66 12.53
N LEU A 120 -19.26 -22.63 11.79
CA LEU A 120 -18.65 -23.85 12.34
C LEU A 120 -17.37 -23.56 13.14
N ALA A 121 -16.63 -22.52 12.78
CA ALA A 121 -15.44 -22.07 13.50
C ALA A 121 -15.76 -21.23 14.76
N GLY A 122 -17.03 -20.90 15.00
CA GLY A 122 -17.44 -20.02 16.10
C GLY A 122 -16.94 -18.58 15.96
N MET A 123 -16.73 -18.13 14.72
CA MET A 123 -16.30 -16.78 14.38
C MET A 123 -17.50 -16.05 13.74
N ASP A 124 -17.90 -14.90 14.28
CA ASP A 124 -18.95 -14.04 13.68
C ASP A 124 -18.48 -13.34 12.38
#